data_AF-A0A1B9M4W2-F1
#
_entry.id   AF-A0A1B9M4W2-F1
#
_cell.length_a   1.000
_cell.length_b   1.000
_cell.length_c   1.000
_cell.angle_alpha   90.00
_cell.angle_beta   90.00
_cell.angle_gamma   90.00
#
_symmetry.space_group_name_H-M   'P 1'
#
loop_
_entity.id
_entity.type
_entity.pdbx_description
1 polymer ?
#
loop_
_entity_poly.entity_id
_entity_poly.type
_entity_poly.pdbx_seq_one_letter_code
_entity_poly.pdbx_strand_id
1 'polypeptide(L)'
;MNQQDNNNHLEATQTNVKYPFIITIMHKLIPFSMIWVSLVLMYGVVCMYTNAVGQDEFYRFIFFLRSPFIVGLNCIALFISVFHTIIWFNLFPKMMSSTVFNKKTNTLLVIAGLWAVTLAVSIFLFLFVLK
;
A
#
# COMPACT_ATOMS: atom_id res chain seq x y z
N MET A 1 0.78 23.85 41.41
CA MET A 1 -0.10 24.44 40.37
C MET A 1 0.57 24.22 39.02
N ASN A 2 0.52 23.00 38.46
CA ASN A 2 1.06 22.74 37.11
C ASN A 2 0.70 21.39 36.46
N GLN A 3 -0.13 20.54 37.08
CA GLN A 3 -0.45 19.22 36.48
C GLN A 3 -1.70 19.26 35.59
N GLN A 4 -2.68 20.10 35.93
CA GLN A 4 -3.92 20.26 35.16
C GLN A 4 -3.67 20.87 33.77
N ASP A 5 -2.75 21.84 33.67
CA ASP A 5 -2.46 22.56 32.42
C ASP A 5 -1.76 21.66 31.38
N ASN A 6 -0.84 20.81 31.85
CA ASN A 6 -0.13 19.83 31.01
C ASN A 6 -1.08 18.76 30.45
N ASN A 7 -2.12 18.39 31.21
CA ASN A 7 -3.15 17.44 30.76
C ASN A 7 -4.04 18.06 29.67
N ASN A 8 -4.39 19.34 29.83
CA ASN A 8 -5.20 20.08 28.87
C ASN A 8 -4.47 20.29 27.53
N HIS A 9 -3.14 20.48 27.56
CA HIS A 9 -2.33 20.63 26.35
C HIS A 9 -2.13 19.30 25.58
N LEU A 10 -2.09 18.17 26.28
CA LEU A 10 -2.00 16.85 25.66
C LEU A 10 -3.34 16.41 25.06
N GLU A 11 -4.46 16.79 25.69
CA GLU A 11 -5.81 16.57 25.15
C GLU A 11 -6.13 17.50 23.96
N ALA A 12 -5.63 18.74 23.94
CA ALA A 12 -5.83 19.67 22.82
C ALA A 12 -5.10 19.25 21.52
N THR A 13 -4.14 18.32 21.60
CA THR A 13 -3.45 17.72 20.45
C THR A 13 -4.09 16.37 20.04
N GLN A 14 -5.20 15.97 20.65
CA GLN A 14 -6.10 14.97 20.06
C GLN A 14 -7.06 15.71 19.13
N THR A 15 -6.55 16.21 18.00
CA THR A 15 -7.41 16.77 16.96
C THR A 15 -8.45 15.71 16.62
N ASN A 16 -9.70 15.95 17.03
CA ASN A 16 -10.90 15.22 16.66
C ASN A 16 -11.18 15.45 15.16
N VAL A 17 -10.24 15.07 14.32
CA VAL A 17 -10.55 14.78 12.94
C VAL A 17 -11.28 13.46 12.99
N LYS A 18 -12.61 13.53 12.87
CA LYS A 18 -13.46 12.37 12.53
C LYS A 18 -12.96 11.81 11.20
N TYR A 19 -11.84 11.09 11.21
CA TYR A 19 -11.49 10.21 10.11
C TYR A 19 -12.68 9.25 10.00
N PRO A 20 -13.29 9.11 8.82
CA PRO A 20 -14.39 8.17 8.67
C PRO A 20 -13.87 6.81 9.15
N PHE A 21 -14.64 6.20 10.05
CA PHE A 21 -14.30 4.94 10.73
C PHE A 21 -13.74 3.88 9.76
N ILE A 22 -14.24 3.88 8.52
CA ILE A 22 -13.82 3.05 7.40
C ILE A 22 -12.34 3.25 7.04
N ILE A 23 -11.83 4.48 6.96
CA ILE A 23 -10.41 4.76 6.63
C ILE A 23 -9.49 4.20 7.72
N THR A 24 -9.88 4.33 8.99
CA THR A 24 -9.10 3.78 10.12
C THR A 24 -9.05 2.25 10.07
N ILE A 25 -10.17 1.61 9.75
CA ILE A 25 -10.23 0.15 9.57
C ILE A 25 -9.37 -0.29 8.39
N MET A 26 -9.52 0.37 7.24
CA MET A 26 -8.72 0.09 6.05
C MET A 26 -7.23 0.24 6.34
N HIS A 27 -6.83 1.27 7.09
CA HIS A 27 -5.44 1.49 7.46
C HIS A 27 -4.88 0.33 8.30
N LYS A 28 -5.63 -0.16 9.28
CA LYS A 28 -5.24 -1.33 10.09
C LYS A 28 -5.14 -2.63 9.29
N LEU A 29 -5.86 -2.74 8.17
CA LEU A 29 -5.86 -3.92 7.29
C LEU A 29 -4.72 -3.93 6.27
N ILE A 30 -4.06 -2.79 6.01
CA ILE A 30 -2.91 -2.67 5.11
C ILE A 30 -1.80 -3.70 5.43
N PRO A 31 -1.25 -3.78 6.66
CA PRO A 31 -0.18 -4.72 6.96
C PRO A 31 -0.62 -6.18 6.79
N PHE A 32 -1.85 -6.52 7.15
CA PHE A 32 -2.39 -7.87 6.96
C PHE A 32 -2.40 -8.25 5.48
N SER A 33 -2.88 -7.34 4.63
CA SER A 33 -2.88 -7.52 3.18
C SER A 33 -1.47 -7.61 2.59
N MET A 34 -0.53 -6.80 3.05
CA MET A 34 0.86 -6.82 2.58
C MET A 34 1.56 -8.14 2.93
N ILE A 35 1.38 -8.61 4.17
CA ILE A 35 1.93 -9.90 4.62
C ILE A 35 1.33 -11.04 3.79
N TRP A 36 0.01 -11.00 3.53
CA TRP A 36 -0.64 -11.99 2.67
C TRP A 36 -0.03 -12.04 1.27
N VAL A 37 0.07 -10.89 0.58
CA VAL A 37 0.66 -10.81 -0.76
C VAL A 37 2.11 -11.28 -0.75
N SER A 38 2.90 -10.87 0.25
CA SER A 38 4.29 -11.32 0.41
C SER A 38 4.39 -12.84 0.58
N LEU A 39 3.47 -13.45 1.34
CA LEU A 39 3.44 -14.89 1.57
C LEU A 39 3.04 -15.65 0.30
N VAL A 40 2.06 -15.14 -0.45
CA VAL A 40 1.67 -15.69 -1.76
C VAL A 40 2.81 -15.62 -2.77
N LEU A 41 3.52 -14.49 -2.84
CA LEU A 41 4.69 -14.33 -3.71
C LEU A 41 5.83 -15.27 -3.30
N MET A 42 6.14 -15.35 -2.00
CA MET A 42 7.18 -16.25 -1.50
C MET A 42 6.86 -17.71 -1.83
N TYR A 43 5.61 -18.13 -1.63
CA TYR A 43 5.16 -19.47 -2.03
C TYR A 43 5.32 -19.70 -3.54
N GLY A 44 4.97 -18.71 -4.37
CA GLY A 44 5.16 -18.77 -5.82
C GLY A 44 6.62 -18.91 -6.24
N VAL A 45 7.53 -18.14 -5.61
CA VAL A 45 8.97 -18.23 -5.87
C VAL A 45 9.53 -19.59 -5.43
N VAL A 46 9.12 -20.11 -4.28
CA VAL A 46 9.54 -21.44 -3.81
C VAL A 46 9.04 -22.53 -4.74
N CYS A 47 7.79 -22.45 -5.20
CA CYS A 47 7.24 -23.39 -6.19
C CYS A 47 7.97 -23.29 -7.53
N MET A 48 8.32 -22.07 -8.00
CA MET A 48 9.09 -21.87 -9.22
C MET A 48 10.52 -22.44 -9.11
N TYR A 49 11.20 -22.22 -8.00
CA TYR A 49 12.53 -22.76 -7.73
C TYR A 49 12.50 -24.30 -7.68
N THR A 50 11.49 -24.87 -7.02
CA THR A 50 11.30 -26.33 -6.93
C THR A 50 10.87 -26.93 -8.27
N ASN A 51 10.25 -26.15 -9.16
CA ASN A 51 9.84 -26.59 -10.51
C ASN A 51 11.04 -26.96 -11.40
N ALA A 52 12.22 -26.41 -11.12
CA ALA A 52 13.47 -26.82 -11.75
C ALA A 52 13.88 -28.25 -11.39
N VAL A 53 13.30 -28.81 -10.32
CA VAL A 53 13.57 -30.15 -9.77
C VAL A 53 12.43 -31.14 -10.04
N GLY A 54 11.20 -30.66 -10.32
CA GLY A 54 10.05 -31.49 -10.69
C GLY A 54 8.85 -30.65 -11.14
N GLN A 55 8.23 -31.02 -12.26
CA GLN A 55 7.26 -30.20 -13.01
C GLN A 55 5.91 -29.97 -12.30
N ASP A 56 5.61 -30.65 -11.19
CA ASP A 56 4.25 -30.71 -10.64
C ASP A 56 3.90 -29.59 -9.65
N GLU A 57 4.90 -29.05 -8.94
CA GLU A 57 4.66 -28.15 -7.80
C GLU A 57 4.24 -26.74 -8.21
N PHE A 58 4.70 -26.27 -9.38
CA PHE A 58 4.28 -24.97 -9.91
C PHE A 58 2.85 -24.99 -10.44
N TYR A 59 2.43 -26.08 -11.10
CA TYR A 59 1.03 -26.23 -11.53
C TYR A 59 0.07 -26.24 -10.34
N ARG A 60 0.47 -26.87 -9.22
CA ARG A 60 -0.30 -26.87 -7.98
C ARG A 60 -0.45 -25.46 -7.39
N PHE A 61 0.60 -24.64 -7.46
CA PHE A 61 0.54 -23.22 -7.09
C PHE A 61 -0.41 -22.41 -7.98
N ILE A 62 -0.35 -22.59 -9.31
CA ILE A 62 -1.28 -21.92 -10.24
C ILE A 62 -2.73 -22.34 -9.97
N PHE A 63 -2.98 -23.62 -9.70
CA PHE A 63 -4.31 -24.11 -9.33
C PHE A 63 -4.80 -23.48 -8.01
N PHE A 64 -3.92 -23.34 -7.02
CA PHE A 64 -4.22 -22.64 -5.77
C PHE A 64 -4.57 -21.16 -6.00
N LEU A 65 -3.79 -20.45 -6.83
CA LEU A 65 -4.07 -19.06 -7.21
C LEU A 65 -5.39 -18.88 -7.95
N ARG A 66 -5.79 -19.86 -8.76
CA ARG A 66 -7.03 -19.83 -9.55
C ARG A 66 -8.29 -20.01 -8.70
N SER A 67 -8.15 -20.47 -7.45
CA SER A 67 -9.29 -20.59 -6.55
C SER A 67 -10.01 -19.25 -6.37
N PRO A 68 -11.34 -19.19 -6.52
CA PRO A 68 -12.10 -17.94 -6.49
C PRO A 68 -11.92 -17.17 -5.18
N PHE A 69 -11.68 -17.90 -4.08
CA PHE A 69 -11.38 -17.30 -2.78
C PHE A 69 -10.04 -16.54 -2.78
N ILE A 70 -8.99 -17.15 -3.34
CA ILE A 70 -7.64 -16.57 -3.39
C ILE A 70 -7.61 -15.40 -4.38
N VAL A 71 -8.30 -15.53 -5.53
CA VAL A 71 -8.48 -14.41 -6.47
C VAL A 71 -9.17 -13.22 -5.80
N GLY A 72 -10.24 -13.47 -5.04
CA GLY A 72 -10.93 -12.42 -4.27
C GLY A 72 -10.01 -11.73 -3.27
N LEU A 73 -9.22 -12.50 -2.52
CA LEU A 73 -8.28 -11.97 -1.53
C LEU A 73 -7.15 -11.15 -2.20
N ASN A 74 -6.63 -11.61 -3.33
CA ASN A 74 -5.64 -10.85 -4.12
C ASN A 74 -6.23 -9.56 -4.70
N CYS A 75 -7.48 -9.57 -5.16
CA CYS A 75 -8.15 -8.36 -5.65
C CYS A 75 -8.33 -7.33 -4.52
N ILE A 76 -8.76 -7.77 -3.34
CA ILE A 76 -8.87 -6.92 -2.15
C ILE A 76 -7.49 -6.37 -1.78
N ALA A 77 -6.45 -7.21 -1.82
CA ALA A 77 -5.10 -6.80 -1.50
C ALA A 77 -4.53 -5.76 -2.47
N LEU A 78 -4.83 -5.91 -3.77
CA LEU A 78 -4.49 -4.93 -4.78
C LEU A 78 -5.19 -3.59 -4.49
N PHE A 79 -6.48 -3.61 -4.16
CA PHE A 79 -7.24 -2.41 -3.83
C PHE A 79 -6.67 -1.68 -2.59
N ILE A 80 -6.31 -2.45 -1.55
CA ILE A 80 -5.66 -1.94 -0.34
C ILE A 80 -4.27 -1.35 -0.65
N SER A 81 -3.50 -1.99 -1.55
CA SER A 81 -2.18 -1.49 -1.98
C SER A 81 -2.28 -0.15 -2.73
N VAL A 82 -3.26 0.00 -3.62
CA VAL A 82 -3.53 1.28 -4.30
C VAL A 82 -3.96 2.34 -3.28
N PHE A 83 -4.83 1.99 -2.33
CA PHE A 83 -5.25 2.89 -1.25
C PHE A 83 -4.07 3.35 -0.38
N HIS A 84 -3.18 2.42 -0.01
CA HIS A 84 -1.95 2.73 0.71
C HIS A 84 -1.07 3.71 -0.08
N THR A 85 -0.93 3.50 -1.38
CA THR A 85 -0.14 4.39 -2.27
C THR A 85 -0.74 5.81 -2.30
N ILE A 86 -2.07 5.93 -2.40
CA ILE A 86 -2.76 7.24 -2.37
C ILE A 86 -2.49 7.98 -1.05
N ILE A 87 -2.62 7.28 0.08
CA ILE A 87 -2.35 7.83 1.41
C ILE A 87 -0.89 8.27 1.51
N TRP A 88 0.03 7.40 1.10
CA TRP A 88 1.47 7.66 1.18
C TRP A 88 1.85 8.85 0.30
N PHE A 89 1.31 8.94 -0.91
CA PHE A 89 1.52 10.07 -1.80
C PHE A 89 1.02 11.36 -1.19
N ASN A 90 -0.12 11.37 -0.49
CA ASN A 90 -0.64 12.58 0.17
C ASN A 90 0.18 12.99 1.42
N LEU A 91 0.71 12.01 2.16
CA LEU A 91 1.49 12.25 3.38
C LEU A 91 2.95 12.63 3.11
N PHE A 92 3.58 11.99 2.13
CA PHE A 92 5.00 12.15 1.81
C PHE A 92 5.45 13.60 1.54
N PRO A 93 4.79 14.38 0.66
CA PRO A 93 5.18 15.76 0.42
C PRO A 93 4.81 16.67 1.60
N LYS A 94 3.80 16.30 2.41
CA LYS A 94 3.46 17.02 3.65
C LYS A 94 4.57 16.87 4.70
N MET A 95 5.23 15.70 4.76
CA MET A 95 6.40 15.47 5.61
C MET A 95 7.65 16.17 5.10
N MET A 96 7.86 16.24 3.78
CA MET A 96 8.97 16.99 3.17
C MET A 96 8.78 18.52 3.24
N SER A 97 7.55 19.02 3.39
CA SER A 97 7.21 20.44 3.38
C SER A 97 7.40 21.16 4.73
N SER A 98 8.40 20.76 5.54
CA SER A 98 8.74 21.52 6.75
C SER A 98 9.70 22.70 6.47
N THR A 99 10.35 22.79 5.30
CA THR A 99 11.41 23.80 5.10
C THR A 99 11.45 24.54 3.75
N VAL A 100 10.89 24.04 2.63
CA VAL A 100 11.21 24.66 1.30
C VAL A 100 10.00 25.09 0.44
N PHE A 101 8.78 24.63 0.69
CA PHE A 101 7.66 24.88 -0.25
C PHE A 101 6.41 25.47 0.41
N ASN A 102 6.44 26.79 0.64
CA ASN A 102 5.31 27.60 1.15
C ASN A 102 4.16 27.80 0.13
N LYS A 103 4.01 26.90 -0.85
CA LYS A 103 2.99 27.00 -1.90
C LYS A 103 2.33 25.65 -2.10
N LYS A 104 1.05 25.56 -1.70
CA LYS A 104 0.12 24.42 -1.92
C LYS A 104 0.21 23.83 -3.34
N THR A 105 0.54 24.65 -4.34
CA THR A 105 0.71 24.23 -5.75
C THR A 105 1.85 23.24 -5.96
N ASN A 106 2.93 23.31 -5.17
CA ASN A 106 4.08 22.42 -5.34
C ASN A 106 3.85 21.03 -4.75
N THR A 107 3.08 20.95 -3.65
CA THR A 107 2.62 19.67 -3.09
C THR A 107 1.81 18.87 -4.12
N LEU A 108 0.89 19.54 -4.83
CA LEU A 108 0.10 18.91 -5.89
C LEU A 108 0.97 18.50 -7.08
N LEU A 109 1.98 19.30 -7.44
CA LEU A 109 2.91 18.97 -8.52
C LEU A 109 3.76 17.73 -8.20
N VAL A 110 4.20 17.59 -6.94
CA VAL A 110 4.91 16.38 -6.47
C VAL A 110 3.98 15.16 -6.50
N ILE A 111 2.72 15.29 -6.05
CA ILE A 111 1.70 14.23 -6.17
C ILE A 111 1.56 13.74 -7.60
N ALA A 112 1.47 14.68 -8.54
CA ALA A 112 1.25 14.39 -9.95
C ALA A 112 2.48 13.71 -10.56
N GLY A 113 3.69 14.15 -10.18
CA GLY A 113 4.94 13.49 -10.56
C GLY A 113 5.03 12.06 -10.06
N LEU A 114 4.69 11.81 -8.79
CA LEU A 114 4.65 10.46 -8.20
C LEU A 114 3.66 9.55 -8.95
N TRP A 115 2.47 10.05 -9.26
CA TRP A 115 1.49 9.31 -10.07
C TRP A 115 1.99 9.03 -11.50
N ALA A 116 2.64 10.00 -12.14
CA ALA A 116 3.21 9.83 -13.48
C ALA A 116 4.26 8.73 -13.50
N VAL A 117 5.13 8.67 -12.49
CA VAL A 117 6.14 7.59 -12.35
C VAL A 117 5.46 6.24 -12.13
N THR A 118 4.49 6.13 -11.22
CA THR A 118 3.76 4.88 -10.99
C THR A 118 3.06 4.38 -12.26
N LEU A 119 2.43 5.28 -13.01
CA LEU A 119 1.75 4.93 -14.26
C LEU A 119 2.76 4.47 -15.33
N ALA A 120 3.89 5.19 -15.47
CA ALA A 120 4.96 4.83 -16.40
C ALA A 120 5.55 3.46 -16.09
N VAL A 121 5.84 3.16 -14.82
CA VAL A 121 6.33 1.85 -14.38
C VAL A 121 5.28 0.76 -14.64
N SER A 122 4.01 1.03 -14.34
CA SER A 122 2.92 0.07 -14.59
C SER A 122 2.77 -0.27 -16.07
N ILE A 123 2.82 0.73 -16.97
CA ILE A 123 2.77 0.52 -18.42
C ILE A 123 4.01 -0.22 -18.91
N PHE A 124 5.19 0.15 -18.43
CA PHE A 124 6.44 -0.52 -18.79
C PHE A 124 6.41 -1.99 -18.40
N LEU A 125 5.98 -2.31 -17.17
CA LEU A 125 5.86 -3.69 -16.68
C LEU A 125 4.85 -4.49 -17.52
N PHE A 126 3.71 -3.88 -17.86
CA PHE A 126 2.69 -4.51 -18.68
C PHE A 126 3.20 -4.84 -20.09
N LEU A 127 3.90 -3.89 -20.74
CA LEU A 127 4.52 -4.11 -22.04
C LEU A 127 5.62 -5.18 -21.98
N PHE A 128 6.42 -5.20 -20.90
CA PHE A 128 7.47 -6.19 -20.70
C PHE A 128 6.91 -7.60 -20.50
N VAL A 129 5.79 -7.74 -19.79
CA VAL A 129 5.15 -9.05 -19.54
C VAL A 129 4.40 -9.58 -20.76
N LEU A 130 3.81 -8.69 -21.58
CA LEU A 130 3.07 -9.07 -22.78
C LEU A 130 3.98 -9.43 -23.97
N LYS A 131 5.22 -8.95 -23.98
CA LYS A 131 6.19 -9.10 -25.06
C LYS A 131 7.07 -10.34 -24.86
#